data_AF-A0A430UQY3-F1
#
_entry.id   AF-A0A430UQY3-F1
#
_cell.length_a   1.000
_cell.length_b   1.000
_cell.length_c   1.000
_cell.angle_alpha   90.00
_cell.angle_beta   90.00
_cell.angle_gamma   90.00
#
_symmetry.space_group_name_H-M   'P 1'
#
loop_
_entity.id
_entity.type
_entity.pdbx_description
1 polymer ?
#
loop_
_entity_poly.entity_id
_entity_poly.type
_entity_poly.pdbx_seq_one_letter_code
_entity_poly.pdbx_strand_id
1 'polypeptide(L)'
;MQEQNPIPSGFPGPETLGALVKILELKAKDPGLAERALRALAAKHGLTPEALLAHLSRREAARRAFQEAYLALFRERLPRKPYAADDPRQGTRILLLPAALRRAYLQVGHYPGIVFRLAFDLDTPLPEWEERAASLPPSLVLVNPENGHAHAWYELEHPVVLKGEDEAFRSLLSDTEALLEAYLGADPGYAGLLARNPLTHPREWVWGGGKLWSLSDLLSELRSLVPRRVRAQADPALSGYGRNNTLFDRLRYWAYSQVHLYRGKPGGEEAFRNQVLRVALSLNQELFRDHPKGPLSPQEVRYTAKSVAKWTYRHYRGGRVYYTPSTGNPDRSRLSRTLREAIPPLPPEEQERERKKAALANNAQRRQEAEAKLMEALKRLQARGERITARALAKEAGVKPHTASAWLKRMRE
;
A
#
# COMPACT_ATOMS: atom_id res chain seq x y z
N MET A 1 24.09 17.37 -16.74
CA MET A 1 24.73 17.60 -15.42
C MET A 1 23.86 18.59 -14.66
N GLN A 2 22.96 18.09 -13.83
CA GLN A 2 22.34 18.90 -12.78
C GLN A 2 23.29 18.83 -11.59
N GLU A 3 23.83 19.97 -11.17
CA GLU A 3 24.63 20.09 -9.96
C GLU A 3 23.76 19.69 -8.77
N GLN A 4 23.94 18.46 -8.30
CA GLN A 4 23.66 18.12 -6.92
C GLN A 4 24.57 19.04 -6.10
N ASN A 5 24.01 20.08 -5.51
CA ASN A 5 24.73 20.87 -4.51
C ASN A 5 24.94 19.94 -3.30
N PRO A 6 26.15 19.41 -3.05
CA PRO A 6 26.37 18.56 -1.91
C PRO A 6 26.29 19.48 -0.70
N ILE A 7 25.35 19.24 0.20
CA ILE A 7 25.34 19.85 1.53
C ILE A 7 26.66 19.37 2.21
N PRO A 8 27.67 20.23 2.47
CA PRO A 8 28.89 19.83 3.17
C PRO A 8 28.68 18.90 4.37
N SER A 9 29.41 17.79 4.41
CA SER A 9 29.46 16.89 5.56
C SER A 9 30.16 17.57 6.75
N GLY A 10 29.41 18.28 7.57
CA GLY A 10 29.90 18.91 8.80
C GLY A 10 28.89 19.83 9.49
N PHE A 11 27.61 19.79 9.10
CA PHE A 11 26.62 20.77 9.55
C PHE A 11 26.04 20.48 10.94
N PRO A 12 25.60 21.54 11.65
CA PRO A 12 24.97 21.37 12.93
C PRO A 12 23.67 20.54 12.82
N GLY A 13 23.61 19.46 13.59
CA GLY A 13 22.45 18.58 13.66
C GLY A 13 21.22 19.25 14.31
N PRO A 14 20.08 18.53 14.39
CA PRO A 14 18.81 19.02 14.94
C PRO A 14 18.94 19.71 16.31
N GLU A 15 19.82 19.20 17.17
CA GLU A 15 20.10 19.76 18.50
C GLU A 15 20.65 21.19 18.46
N THR A 16 21.51 21.49 17.48
CA THR A 16 22.09 22.83 17.35
C THR A 16 21.03 23.82 16.86
N LEU A 17 20.11 23.35 16.02
CA LEU A 17 18.99 24.16 15.55
C LEU A 17 18.01 24.46 16.68
N GLY A 18 17.69 23.45 17.51
CA GLY A 18 16.88 23.66 18.71
C GLY A 18 17.52 24.64 19.69
N ALA A 19 18.85 24.59 19.86
CA ALA A 19 19.58 25.58 20.66
C ALA A 19 19.53 26.97 20.03
N LEU A 20 19.68 27.09 18.71
CA LEU A 20 19.67 28.36 17.98
C LEU A 20 18.28 29.03 18.03
N VAL A 21 17.19 28.26 17.91
CA VAL A 21 15.82 28.77 18.07
C VAL A 21 15.59 29.32 19.47
N LYS A 22 15.99 28.58 20.51
CA LYS A 22 15.93 29.06 21.91
C LYS A 22 16.74 30.34 22.13
N ILE A 23 17.89 30.47 21.45
CA ILE A 23 18.70 31.69 21.48
C ILE A 23 17.99 32.87 20.81
N LEU A 24 17.30 32.63 19.69
CA LEU A 24 16.51 33.66 19.00
C LEU A 24 15.29 34.10 19.81
N GLU A 25 14.61 33.16 20.48
CA GLU A 25 13.52 33.46 21.42
C GLU A 25 14.01 34.24 22.64
N LEU A 26 15.20 33.87 23.16
CA LEU A 26 15.85 34.57 24.27
C LEU A 26 16.20 36.02 23.90
N LYS A 27 16.46 36.32 22.62
CA LYS A 27 16.79 37.67 22.15
C LYS A 27 15.69 38.70 22.48
N ALA A 28 14.43 38.28 22.54
CA ALA A 28 13.32 39.14 22.93
C ALA A 28 13.25 39.42 24.44
N LYS A 29 13.88 38.58 25.28
CA LYS A 29 13.85 38.66 26.76
C LYS A 29 15.15 39.22 27.33
N ASP A 30 16.29 38.79 26.79
CA ASP A 30 17.64 39.22 27.17
C ASP A 30 18.56 39.21 25.93
N PRO A 31 18.71 40.37 25.26
CA PRO A 31 19.52 40.50 24.06
C PRO A 31 21.00 40.17 24.29
N GLY A 32 21.54 40.54 25.45
CA GLY A 32 22.97 40.36 25.77
C GLY A 32 23.32 38.90 26.03
N LEU A 33 22.44 38.17 26.72
CA LEU A 33 22.61 36.73 26.93
C LEU A 33 22.40 35.96 25.63
N ALA A 34 21.43 36.35 24.80
CA ALA A 34 21.20 35.76 23.48
C ALA A 34 22.41 35.92 22.56
N GLU A 35 23.04 37.10 22.52
CA GLU A 35 24.22 37.34 21.69
C GLU A 35 25.42 36.51 22.15
N ARG A 36 25.65 36.41 23.47
CA ARG A 36 26.68 35.54 24.03
C ARG A 36 26.44 34.06 23.71
N ALA A 37 25.21 33.61 23.85
CA ALA A 37 24.82 32.22 23.56
C ALA A 37 24.97 31.91 22.06
N LEU A 38 24.60 32.84 21.19
CA LEU A 38 24.80 32.72 19.75
C LEU A 38 26.29 32.59 19.39
N ARG A 39 27.15 33.43 19.98
CA ARG A 39 28.61 33.36 19.79
C ARG A 39 29.19 32.04 20.29
N ALA A 40 28.76 31.56 21.46
CA ALA A 40 29.20 30.28 22.01
C ALA A 40 28.78 29.10 21.13
N LEU A 41 27.54 29.12 20.62
CA LEU A 41 27.04 28.10 19.72
C LEU A 41 27.77 28.11 18.38
N ALA A 42 28.02 29.30 17.81
CA ALA A 42 28.78 29.43 16.57
C ALA A 42 30.22 28.93 16.73
N ALA A 43 30.89 29.29 17.83
CA ALA A 43 32.23 28.82 18.15
C ALA A 43 32.32 27.29 18.30
N LYS A 44 31.31 26.65 18.91
CA LYS A 44 31.23 25.18 19.05
C LYS A 44 31.27 24.46 17.69
N HIS A 45 30.78 25.12 16.64
CA HIS A 45 30.74 24.59 15.28
C HIS A 45 31.81 25.19 14.36
N GLY A 46 32.74 26.00 14.88
CA GLY A 46 33.77 26.66 14.08
C GLY A 46 33.22 27.69 13.07
N LEU A 47 32.05 28.27 13.37
CA LEU A 47 31.37 29.24 12.52
C LEU A 47 31.34 30.63 13.18
N THR A 48 31.15 31.68 12.38
CA THR A 48 30.76 32.99 12.91
C THR A 48 29.26 33.02 13.22
N PRO A 49 28.80 33.88 14.14
CA PRO A 49 27.37 34.10 14.38
C PRO A 49 26.58 34.39 13.11
N GLU A 50 27.15 35.19 12.21
CA GLU A 50 26.56 35.57 10.93
C GLU A 50 26.44 34.36 10.00
N ALA A 51 27.47 33.51 9.94
CA ALA A 51 27.45 32.28 9.15
C ALA A 51 26.43 31.26 9.68
N LEU A 52 26.29 31.16 11.00
CA LEU A 52 25.31 30.29 11.65
C LEU A 52 23.87 30.77 11.39
N LEU A 53 23.61 32.07 11.50
CA LEU A 53 22.31 32.67 11.17
C LEU A 53 22.00 32.60 9.67
N ALA A 54 22.99 32.82 8.80
CA ALA A 54 22.84 32.67 7.35
C ALA A 54 22.54 31.21 6.95
N HIS A 55 23.02 30.23 7.72
CA HIS A 55 22.68 28.83 7.51
C HIS A 55 21.21 28.55 7.86
N LEU A 56 20.71 29.11 8.96
CA LEU A 56 19.28 29.06 9.31
C LEU A 56 18.43 29.69 8.21
N SER A 57 18.77 30.90 7.75
CA SER A 57 18.00 31.59 6.72
C SER A 57 18.00 30.84 5.37
N ARG A 58 19.13 30.22 4.99
CA ARG A 58 19.19 29.34 3.81
C ARG A 58 18.31 28.09 3.97
N ARG A 59 18.30 27.47 5.15
CA ARG A 59 17.46 26.29 5.43
C ARG A 59 15.99 26.65 5.47
N GLU A 60 15.63 27.80 6.04
CA GLU A 60 14.27 28.35 6.01
C GLU A 60 13.84 28.70 4.59
N ALA A 61 14.73 29.29 3.79
CA ALA A 61 14.46 29.57 2.37
C ALA A 61 14.26 28.26 1.58
N ALA A 62 15.11 27.26 1.78
CA ALA A 62 14.97 25.95 1.16
C ALA A 62 13.67 25.25 1.60
N ARG A 63 13.32 25.33 2.89
CA ARG A 63 12.05 24.81 3.43
C ARG A 63 10.85 25.53 2.81
N ARG A 64 10.87 26.85 2.70
CA ARG A 64 9.82 27.65 2.05
C ARG A 64 9.69 27.29 0.56
N ALA A 65 10.81 27.19 -0.15
CA ALA A 65 10.81 26.80 -1.57
C ALA A 65 10.25 25.39 -1.77
N PHE A 66 10.63 24.43 -0.92
CA PHE A 66 10.04 23.10 -0.91
C PHE A 66 8.55 23.16 -0.63
N GLN A 67 8.13 23.90 0.40
CA GLN A 67 6.73 24.01 0.79
C GLN A 67 5.88 24.62 -0.34
N GLU A 68 6.35 25.67 -1.01
CA GLU A 68 5.63 26.27 -2.14
C GLU A 68 5.48 25.28 -3.31
N ALA A 69 6.56 24.61 -3.69
CA ALA A 69 6.53 23.58 -4.74
C ALA A 69 5.61 22.41 -4.34
N TYR A 70 5.68 21.98 -3.09
CA TYR A 70 4.84 20.91 -2.55
C TYR A 70 3.37 21.30 -2.53
N LEU A 71 3.01 22.52 -2.10
CA LEU A 71 1.62 22.98 -2.09
C LEU A 71 1.04 23.12 -3.50
N ALA A 72 1.87 23.44 -4.50
CA ALA A 72 1.47 23.39 -5.90
C ALA A 72 1.16 21.95 -6.36
N LEU A 73 2.05 21.01 -6.06
CA LEU A 73 1.83 19.57 -6.34
C LEU A 73 0.60 19.02 -5.62
N PHE A 74 0.41 19.40 -4.35
CA PHE A 74 -0.75 19.03 -3.55
C PHE A 74 -2.03 19.45 -4.25
N ARG A 75 -2.09 20.70 -4.73
CA ARG A 75 -3.24 21.25 -5.45
C ARG A 75 -3.49 20.53 -6.78
N GLU A 76 -2.44 20.20 -7.53
CA GLU A 76 -2.53 19.47 -8.80
C GLU A 76 -3.12 18.06 -8.62
N ARG A 77 -2.73 17.38 -7.54
CA ARG A 77 -3.18 16.01 -7.23
C ARG A 77 -4.58 15.92 -6.63
N LEU A 78 -5.23 17.05 -6.32
CA LEU A 78 -6.61 17.04 -5.86
C LEU A 78 -7.57 16.66 -7.00
N PRO A 79 -8.61 15.85 -6.70
CA PRO A 79 -9.63 15.55 -7.69
C PRO A 79 -10.39 16.83 -8.07
N ARG A 80 -11.07 16.80 -9.23
CA ARG A 80 -11.93 17.92 -9.69
C ARG A 80 -13.02 18.29 -8.68
N LYS A 81 -13.47 17.29 -7.90
CA LYS A 81 -14.49 17.44 -6.87
C LYS A 81 -14.05 16.75 -5.57
N PRO A 82 -13.16 17.36 -4.77
CA PRO A 82 -12.72 16.76 -3.52
C PRO A 82 -13.79 16.86 -2.44
N TYR A 83 -13.67 16.02 -1.42
CA TYR A 83 -14.35 16.26 -0.15
C TYR A 83 -13.76 17.49 0.53
N ALA A 84 -14.63 18.29 1.14
CA ALA A 84 -14.26 19.48 1.89
C ALA A 84 -15.29 19.77 2.99
N ALA A 85 -14.85 20.43 4.05
CA ALA A 85 -15.69 20.83 5.18
C ALA A 85 -15.10 22.06 5.87
N ASP A 86 -15.95 22.86 6.51
CA ASP A 86 -15.47 23.89 7.45
C ASP A 86 -15.38 23.32 8.87
N ASP A 87 -16.30 22.43 9.23
CA ASP A 87 -16.27 21.62 10.44
C ASP A 87 -16.58 20.15 10.08
N PRO A 88 -15.61 19.22 10.23
CA PRO A 88 -15.82 17.80 9.96
C PRO A 88 -16.98 17.18 10.76
N ARG A 89 -17.29 17.73 11.95
CA ARG A 89 -18.39 17.24 12.81
C ARG A 89 -19.77 17.54 12.23
N GLN A 90 -19.88 18.57 11.39
CA GLN A 90 -21.11 18.94 10.68
C GLN A 90 -21.26 18.20 9.35
N GLY A 91 -20.31 17.34 9.01
CA GLY A 91 -20.32 16.51 7.82
C GLY A 91 -19.52 17.07 6.66
N THR A 92 -19.23 16.18 5.71
CA THR A 92 -18.33 16.44 4.58
C THR A 92 -19.12 16.66 3.29
N ARG A 93 -18.71 17.61 2.45
CA ARG A 93 -19.37 17.90 1.15
C ARG A 93 -18.43 17.65 -0.01
N ILE A 94 -18.99 17.20 -1.13
CA ILE A 94 -18.26 17.12 -2.41
C ILE A 94 -18.45 18.45 -3.13
N LEU A 95 -17.36 19.22 -3.29
CA LEU A 95 -17.40 20.57 -3.88
C LEU A 95 -16.56 20.65 -5.15
N LEU A 96 -16.83 21.60 -6.04
CA LEU A 96 -15.89 21.91 -7.12
C LEU A 96 -14.59 22.46 -6.55
N LEU A 97 -13.46 22.13 -7.18
CA LEU A 97 -12.12 22.48 -6.70
C LEU A 97 -11.99 23.96 -6.23
N PRO A 98 -12.40 25.00 -6.98
CA PRO A 98 -12.28 26.38 -6.51
C PRO A 98 -13.06 26.72 -5.23
N ALA A 99 -14.16 26.01 -4.97
CA ALA A 99 -14.94 26.18 -3.75
C ALA A 99 -14.37 25.34 -2.59
N ALA A 100 -13.81 24.17 -2.88
CA ALA A 100 -13.18 23.31 -1.90
C ALA A 100 -11.91 23.93 -1.32
N LEU A 101 -11.06 24.54 -2.17
CA LEU A 101 -9.77 25.12 -1.77
C LEU A 101 -9.88 26.24 -0.70
N ARG A 102 -11.09 26.76 -0.46
CA ARG A 102 -11.37 27.82 0.53
C ARG A 102 -11.90 27.29 1.86
N ARG A 103 -12.11 25.99 1.98
CA ARG A 103 -12.66 25.36 3.20
C ARG A 103 -11.55 25.07 4.20
N ALA A 104 -11.90 25.02 5.48
CA ALA A 104 -10.93 24.76 6.55
C ALA A 104 -10.33 23.34 6.48
N TYR A 105 -11.09 22.37 5.97
CA TYR A 105 -10.68 20.98 5.79
C TYR A 105 -10.83 20.54 4.34
N LEU A 106 -9.87 19.74 3.87
CA LEU A 106 -9.81 19.21 2.51
C LEU A 106 -9.51 17.72 2.51
N GLN A 107 -9.93 17.06 1.44
CA GLN A 107 -9.52 15.70 1.15
C GLN A 107 -8.00 15.61 1.01
N VAL A 108 -7.38 14.77 1.83
CA VAL A 108 -5.93 14.51 1.77
C VAL A 108 -5.64 13.07 1.39
N GLY A 109 -6.38 12.08 1.88
CA GLY A 109 -6.20 10.68 1.52
C GLY A 109 -7.41 10.07 0.82
N HIS A 110 -7.27 8.79 0.46
CA HIS A 110 -8.34 7.92 -0.06
C HIS A 110 -9.06 8.51 -1.28
N TYR A 111 -8.33 8.68 -2.39
CA TYR A 111 -8.93 9.09 -3.65
C TYR A 111 -9.60 7.90 -4.35
N PRO A 112 -10.60 8.13 -5.22
CA PRO A 112 -11.24 7.05 -5.96
C PRO A 112 -10.25 6.26 -6.84
N GLY A 113 -9.77 5.13 -6.32
CA GLY A 113 -8.92 4.19 -7.06
C GLY A 113 -7.45 4.58 -7.17
N ILE A 114 -6.97 5.59 -6.41
CA ILE A 114 -5.57 6.02 -6.43
C ILE A 114 -5.15 6.57 -5.05
N VAL A 115 -3.89 6.42 -4.69
CA VAL A 115 -3.33 6.93 -3.42
C VAL A 115 -2.10 7.76 -3.73
N PHE A 116 -2.17 9.06 -3.46
CA PHE A 116 -1.04 9.99 -3.60
C PHE A 116 -0.28 10.20 -2.29
N ARG A 117 -0.95 10.00 -1.14
CA ARG A 117 -0.40 10.29 0.17
C ARG A 117 -1.02 9.44 1.27
N LEU A 118 -0.24 9.20 2.31
CA LEU A 118 -0.63 8.57 3.56
C LEU A 118 -0.71 9.67 4.62
N ALA A 119 -1.90 9.90 5.19
CA ALA A 119 -2.17 10.99 6.12
C ALA A 119 -2.50 10.45 7.52
N PHE A 120 -2.00 11.13 8.53
CA PHE A 120 -2.02 10.73 9.93
C PHE A 120 -2.41 11.92 10.81
N ASP A 121 -3.21 11.66 11.84
CA ASP A 121 -3.54 12.64 12.88
C ASP A 121 -2.70 12.36 14.12
N LEU A 122 -1.99 13.37 14.61
CA LEU A 122 -1.02 13.29 15.69
C LEU A 122 -1.59 14.03 16.89
N ASP A 123 -2.25 13.28 17.77
CA ASP A 123 -2.87 13.82 18.99
C ASP A 123 -1.91 14.04 20.14
N THR A 124 -0.71 13.45 20.06
CA THR A 124 0.35 13.80 21.01
C THR A 124 0.81 15.23 20.67
N PRO A 125 0.92 16.17 21.63
CA PRO A 125 1.30 17.55 21.35
C PRO A 125 2.79 17.73 21.02
N LEU A 126 3.14 18.86 20.41
CA LEU A 126 4.52 19.29 20.21
C LEU A 126 5.23 19.49 21.58
N PRO A 127 6.52 19.10 21.75
CA PRO A 127 7.46 18.57 20.74
C PRO A 127 7.47 17.03 20.61
N GLU A 128 6.62 16.32 21.33
CA GLU A 128 6.73 14.85 21.49
C GLU A 128 6.56 14.11 20.16
N TRP A 129 5.61 14.52 19.31
CA TRP A 129 5.46 13.94 17.97
C TRP A 129 6.61 14.35 17.02
N GLU A 130 7.19 15.54 17.20
CA GLU A 130 8.29 16.04 16.38
C GLU A 130 9.55 15.20 16.62
N GLU A 131 9.84 14.87 17.87
CA GLU A 131 10.95 13.98 18.24
C GLU A 131 10.81 12.60 17.59
N ARG A 132 9.59 12.02 17.59
CA ARG A 132 9.32 10.75 16.90
C ARG A 132 9.50 10.87 15.39
N ALA A 133 8.99 11.95 14.80
CA ALA A 133 9.05 12.19 13.35
C ALA A 133 10.46 12.57 12.84
N ALA A 134 11.37 12.98 13.72
CA ALA A 134 12.68 13.53 13.34
C ALA A 134 13.53 12.60 12.48
N SER A 135 13.53 11.29 12.77
CA SER A 135 14.31 10.30 12.00
C SER A 135 13.69 9.94 10.65
N LEU A 136 12.40 10.23 10.45
CA LEU A 136 11.69 9.99 9.20
C LEU A 136 10.72 11.15 8.93
N PRO A 137 11.22 12.33 8.50
CA PRO A 137 10.42 13.54 8.43
C PRO A 137 9.26 13.41 7.43
N PRO A 138 8.01 13.73 7.82
CA PRO A 138 6.87 13.79 6.92
C PRO A 138 7.08 14.79 5.78
N SER A 139 6.43 14.56 4.63
CA SER A 139 6.48 15.49 3.50
C SER A 139 5.86 16.84 3.86
N LEU A 140 4.75 16.84 4.60
CA LEU A 140 4.17 18.04 5.21
C LEU A 140 3.57 17.71 6.58
N VAL A 141 3.59 18.71 7.46
CA VAL A 141 2.93 18.70 8.75
C VAL A 141 2.16 20.01 8.93
N LEU A 142 0.96 19.92 9.50
CA LEU A 142 0.09 21.03 9.86
C LEU A 142 -0.14 21.00 11.35
N VAL A 143 0.56 21.89 12.07
CA VAL A 143 0.45 21.99 13.52
C VAL A 143 -0.75 22.85 13.87
N ASN A 144 -1.57 22.40 14.82
CA ASN A 144 -2.59 23.24 15.42
C ASN A 144 -1.94 24.13 16.49
N PRO A 145 -1.89 25.46 16.32
CA PRO A 145 -1.27 26.36 17.28
C PRO A 145 -1.89 26.31 18.68
N GLU A 146 -3.17 25.95 18.77
CA GLU A 146 -3.93 26.01 20.02
C GLU A 146 -3.57 24.89 21.00
N ASN A 147 -3.25 23.69 20.49
CA ASN A 147 -3.02 22.50 21.32
C ASN A 147 -1.74 21.72 20.94
N GLY A 148 -1.03 22.12 19.89
CA GLY A 148 0.20 21.46 19.46
C GLY A 148 0.02 20.10 18.76
N HIS A 149 -1.22 19.62 18.60
CA HIS A 149 -1.53 18.43 17.78
C HIS A 149 -1.24 18.75 16.32
N ALA A 150 -1.09 17.73 15.47
CA ALA A 150 -0.78 17.97 14.06
C ALA A 150 -1.38 16.94 13.10
N HIS A 151 -1.71 17.38 11.88
CA HIS A 151 -1.87 16.44 10.77
C HIS A 151 -0.55 16.31 10.03
N ALA A 152 -0.06 15.10 9.81
CA ALA A 152 1.14 14.84 9.05
C ALA A 152 0.84 13.91 7.87
N TRP A 153 1.59 14.05 6.78
CA TRP A 153 1.49 13.08 5.70
C TRP A 153 2.79 12.86 4.93
N TYR A 154 2.89 11.65 4.39
CA TYR A 154 3.96 11.21 3.49
C TYR A 154 3.39 11.18 2.07
N GLU A 155 3.92 12.04 1.21
CA GLU A 155 3.52 12.10 -0.21
C GLU A 155 4.34 11.10 -1.01
N LEU A 156 3.65 10.31 -1.83
CA LEU A 156 4.27 9.33 -2.69
C LEU A 156 4.75 10.02 -3.98
N GLU A 157 5.99 9.76 -4.37
CA GLU A 157 6.52 10.23 -5.66
C GLU A 157 5.67 9.66 -6.81
N HIS A 158 5.45 8.36 -6.79
CA HIS A 158 4.57 7.64 -7.70
C HIS A 158 3.30 7.20 -6.97
N PRO A 159 2.11 7.63 -7.44
CA PRO A 159 0.87 7.25 -6.80
C PRO A 159 0.56 5.76 -7.00
N VAL A 160 -0.12 5.17 -6.01
CA VAL A 160 -0.55 3.77 -6.05
C VAL A 160 -1.93 3.71 -6.67
N VAL A 161 -2.07 3.07 -7.84
CA VAL A 161 -3.37 2.88 -8.49
C VAL A 161 -4.04 1.65 -7.91
N LEU A 162 -5.13 1.79 -7.17
CA LEU A 162 -5.76 0.64 -6.50
C LEU A 162 -6.48 -0.32 -7.47
N LYS A 163 -6.75 0.12 -8.71
CA LYS A 163 -7.41 -0.70 -9.74
C LYS A 163 -6.37 -1.41 -10.61
N GLY A 164 -6.43 -2.74 -10.66
CA GLY A 164 -5.56 -3.55 -11.53
C GLY A 164 -4.21 -3.91 -10.90
N GLU A 165 -3.83 -3.28 -9.80
CA GLU A 165 -2.65 -3.70 -9.02
C GLU A 165 -2.87 -5.05 -8.34
N ASP A 166 -1.78 -5.81 -8.23
CA ASP A 166 -1.75 -7.12 -7.58
C ASP A 166 -1.88 -6.99 -6.05
N GLU A 167 -2.29 -8.07 -5.41
CA GLU A 167 -2.48 -8.18 -3.96
C GLU A 167 -1.23 -7.74 -3.18
N ALA A 168 -0.04 -8.01 -3.73
CA ALA A 168 1.24 -7.62 -3.14
C ALA A 168 1.37 -6.11 -2.91
N PHE A 169 0.90 -5.28 -3.86
CA PHE A 169 0.98 -3.82 -3.72
C PHE A 169 -0.02 -3.27 -2.70
N ARG A 170 -1.23 -3.87 -2.62
CA ARG A 170 -2.21 -3.48 -1.59
C ARG A 170 -1.73 -3.87 -0.19
N SER A 171 -1.09 -5.03 -0.06
CA SER A 171 -0.44 -5.44 1.18
C SER A 171 0.69 -4.49 1.54
N LEU A 172 1.54 -4.11 0.58
CA LEU A 172 2.62 -3.14 0.80
C LEU A 172 2.09 -1.81 1.33
N LEU A 173 1.02 -1.29 0.73
CA LEU A 173 0.37 -0.06 1.17
C LEU A 173 -0.18 -0.18 2.60
N SER A 174 -0.89 -1.26 2.90
CA SER A 174 -1.48 -1.53 4.21
C SER A 174 -0.42 -1.70 5.30
N ASP A 175 0.67 -2.42 5.01
CA ASP A 175 1.82 -2.60 5.90
C ASP A 175 2.50 -1.26 6.19
N THR A 176 2.64 -0.41 5.16
CA THR A 176 3.28 0.91 5.31
C THR A 176 2.42 1.85 6.14
N GLU A 177 1.11 1.90 5.90
CA GLU A 177 0.18 2.70 6.68
C GLU A 177 0.19 2.29 8.16
N ALA A 178 0.02 0.99 8.44
CA ALA A 178 0.00 0.47 9.81
C ALA A 178 1.31 0.72 10.55
N LEU A 179 2.46 0.57 9.86
CA LEU A 179 3.76 0.80 10.48
C LEU A 179 4.05 2.29 10.72
N LEU A 180 3.60 3.18 9.84
CA LEU A 180 3.67 4.63 10.05
C LEU A 180 2.80 5.09 11.23
N GLU A 181 1.57 4.57 11.30
CA GLU A 181 0.65 4.86 12.39
C GLU A 181 1.28 4.49 13.74
N ALA A 182 1.86 3.29 13.84
CA ALA A 182 2.59 2.83 15.02
C ALA A 182 3.89 3.63 15.29
N TYR A 183 4.65 3.99 14.26
CA TYR A 183 5.91 4.74 14.39
C TYR A 183 5.67 6.17 14.90
N LEU A 184 4.67 6.86 14.34
CA LEU A 184 4.31 8.21 14.72
C LEU A 184 3.55 8.26 16.06
N GLY A 185 2.91 7.15 16.44
CA GLY A 185 1.91 7.16 17.50
C GLY A 185 0.68 7.98 17.10
N ALA A 186 0.28 7.83 15.83
CA ALA A 186 -0.88 8.52 15.26
C ALA A 186 -2.19 7.89 15.76
N ASP A 187 -3.29 8.66 15.69
CA ASP A 187 -4.61 8.16 16.06
C ASP A 187 -5.04 6.99 15.15
N PRO A 188 -5.22 5.77 15.71
CA PRO A 188 -5.69 4.63 14.93
C PRO A 188 -7.15 4.78 14.48
N GLY A 189 -7.93 5.70 15.04
CA GLY A 189 -9.29 6.03 14.62
C GLY A 189 -9.35 6.90 13.36
N TYR A 190 -8.26 7.58 13.02
CA TYR A 190 -8.22 8.51 11.90
C TYR A 190 -8.22 7.79 10.55
N ALA A 191 -9.27 8.01 9.76
CA ALA A 191 -9.45 7.34 8.47
C ALA A 191 -8.63 7.95 7.31
N GLY A 192 -7.82 8.98 7.54
CA GLY A 192 -7.00 9.60 6.49
C GLY A 192 -7.76 10.39 5.42
N LEU A 193 -9.08 10.56 5.52
CA LEU A 193 -9.90 11.15 4.46
C LEU A 193 -9.76 12.68 4.40
N LEU A 194 -10.02 13.37 5.51
CA LEU A 194 -9.98 14.83 5.63
C LEU A 194 -8.90 15.27 6.60
N ALA A 195 -8.11 16.28 6.25
CA ALA A 195 -7.25 17.00 7.18
C ALA A 195 -7.46 18.49 7.03
N ARG A 196 -6.85 19.27 7.92
CA ARG A 196 -6.80 20.74 7.75
C ARG A 196 -6.22 21.09 6.39
N ASN A 197 -6.78 22.12 5.77
CA ASN A 197 -6.40 22.54 4.43
C ASN A 197 -5.05 23.27 4.48
N PRO A 198 -3.98 22.71 3.88
CA PRO A 198 -2.65 23.32 3.96
C PRO A 198 -2.52 24.62 3.16
N LEU A 199 -3.47 24.94 2.29
CA LEU A 199 -3.50 26.17 1.49
C LEU A 199 -4.13 27.34 2.23
N THR A 200 -4.94 27.08 3.26
CA THR A 200 -5.58 28.10 4.10
C THR A 200 -5.05 28.11 5.53
N HIS A 201 -4.33 27.07 5.94
CA HIS A 201 -3.71 27.00 7.27
C HIS A 201 -2.60 28.07 7.41
N PRO A 202 -2.44 28.70 8.59
CA PRO A 202 -1.40 29.71 8.81
C PRO A 202 0.00 29.17 8.47
N ARG A 203 0.72 29.88 7.61
CA ARG A 203 1.96 29.39 6.97
C ARG A 203 3.07 29.05 7.97
N GLU A 204 3.13 29.77 9.08
CA GLU A 204 4.06 29.57 10.19
C GLU A 204 3.84 28.22 10.91
N TRP A 205 2.62 27.68 10.84
CA TRP A 205 2.23 26.39 11.41
C TRP A 205 2.12 25.28 10.35
N VAL A 206 2.55 25.57 9.12
CA VAL A 206 2.74 24.57 8.07
C VAL A 206 4.22 24.26 7.97
N TRP A 207 4.59 23.02 8.28
CA TRP A 207 5.96 22.58 8.33
C TRP A 207 6.24 21.60 7.18
N GLY A 208 7.17 21.96 6.30
CA GLY A 208 7.69 21.09 5.25
C GLY A 208 9.14 20.69 5.55
N GLY A 209 9.65 19.70 4.82
CA GLY A 209 11.06 19.30 4.94
C GLY A 209 11.34 17.84 4.63
N GLY A 210 10.32 16.99 4.51
CA GLY A 210 10.47 15.63 3.99
C GLY A 210 10.60 15.59 2.46
N LYS A 211 11.02 14.45 1.92
CA LYS A 211 11.05 14.19 0.48
C LYS A 211 9.71 13.62 -0.01
N LEU A 212 9.56 13.50 -1.34
CA LEU A 212 8.59 12.57 -1.91
C LEU A 212 9.14 11.15 -1.76
N TRP A 213 8.26 10.20 -1.50
CA TRP A 213 8.63 8.83 -1.15
C TRP A 213 8.22 7.84 -2.23
N SER A 214 9.10 6.91 -2.59
CA SER A 214 8.62 5.65 -3.15
C SER A 214 8.00 4.82 -2.00
N LEU A 215 6.91 4.10 -2.27
CA LEU A 215 6.25 3.31 -1.22
C LEU A 215 7.17 2.23 -0.65
N SER A 216 8.00 1.63 -1.51
CA SER A 216 8.96 0.60 -1.10
C SER A 216 10.09 1.17 -0.24
N ASP A 217 10.65 2.32 -0.61
CA ASP A 217 11.73 2.96 0.17
C ASP A 217 11.21 3.43 1.53
N LEU A 218 10.00 4.00 1.56
CA LEU A 218 9.36 4.40 2.81
C LEU A 218 9.22 3.21 3.76
N LEU A 219 8.70 2.08 3.27
CA LEU A 219 8.58 0.87 4.10
C LEU A 219 9.95 0.32 4.53
N SER A 220 10.94 0.36 3.64
CA SER A 220 12.30 -0.11 3.93
C SER A 220 12.96 0.71 5.04
N GLU A 221 12.91 2.04 4.94
CA GLU A 221 13.41 2.97 5.95
C GLU A 221 12.64 2.82 7.27
N LEU A 222 11.30 2.68 7.23
CA LEU A 222 10.52 2.40 8.44
C LEU A 222 10.94 1.09 9.12
N ARG A 223 11.20 0.04 8.36
CA ARG A 223 11.60 -1.26 8.93
C ARG A 223 12.99 -1.23 9.58
N SER A 224 13.86 -0.29 9.19
CA SER A 224 15.16 -0.10 9.83
C SER A 224 15.05 0.72 11.11
N LEU A 225 14.14 1.69 11.15
CA LEU A 225 13.91 2.58 12.30
C LEU A 225 13.05 1.93 13.40
N VAL A 226 12.04 1.15 13.02
CA VAL A 226 11.06 0.60 13.96
C VAL A 226 11.53 -0.74 14.55
N PRO A 227 11.62 -0.88 15.90
CA PRO A 227 11.96 -2.13 16.55
C PRO A 227 11.02 -3.28 16.15
N ARG A 228 11.52 -4.51 16.11
CA ARG A 228 10.71 -5.70 15.75
C ARG A 228 9.44 -5.85 16.61
N ARG A 229 9.50 -5.47 17.88
CA ARG A 229 8.35 -5.53 18.80
C ARG A 229 7.21 -4.62 18.35
N VAL A 230 7.52 -3.38 17.95
CA VAL A 230 6.53 -2.41 17.48
C VAL A 230 6.00 -2.84 16.10
N ARG A 231 6.87 -3.36 15.23
CA ARG A 231 6.43 -3.98 13.95
C ARG A 231 5.43 -5.13 14.14
N ALA A 232 5.55 -5.90 15.20
CA ALA A 232 4.62 -6.99 15.51
C ALA A 232 3.28 -6.51 16.08
N GLN A 233 3.24 -5.27 16.58
CA GLN A 233 2.01 -4.62 17.08
C GLN A 233 1.27 -3.87 15.96
N ALA A 234 1.99 -3.44 14.92
CA ALA A 234 1.37 -2.92 13.71
C ALA A 234 0.57 -4.04 13.02
N ASP A 235 -0.75 -3.90 13.00
CA ASP A 235 -1.64 -4.84 12.34
C ASP A 235 -2.15 -4.22 11.02
N PRO A 236 -1.71 -4.73 9.86
CA PRO A 236 -2.19 -4.28 8.56
C PRO A 236 -3.71 -4.42 8.39
N ALA A 237 -4.37 -5.31 9.15
CA ALA A 237 -5.82 -5.43 9.15
C ALA A 237 -6.52 -4.20 9.78
N LEU A 238 -5.80 -3.46 10.65
CA LEU A 238 -6.26 -2.21 11.25
C LEU A 238 -6.06 -0.98 10.33
N SER A 239 -5.30 -1.14 9.24
CA SER A 239 -5.11 -0.08 8.25
C SER A 239 -6.41 0.26 7.50
N GLY A 240 -6.52 1.49 7.00
CA GLY A 240 -7.69 1.92 6.24
C GLY A 240 -7.92 1.05 5.00
N TYR A 241 -6.84 0.65 4.32
CA TYR A 241 -6.90 -0.19 3.11
C TYR A 241 -7.10 -1.68 3.42
N GLY A 242 -6.61 -2.18 4.56
CA GLY A 242 -6.76 -3.57 5.00
C GLY A 242 -8.21 -4.00 5.21
N ARG A 243 -9.08 -3.08 5.69
CA ARG A 243 -10.51 -3.32 5.85
C ARG A 243 -11.21 -3.69 4.54
N ASN A 244 -10.93 -2.95 3.46
CA ASN A 244 -11.53 -3.20 2.15
C ASN A 244 -11.12 -4.57 1.60
N ASN A 245 -9.84 -4.94 1.72
CA ASN A 245 -9.34 -6.26 1.29
C ASN A 245 -10.00 -7.38 2.11
N THR A 246 -10.08 -7.21 3.43
CA THR A 246 -10.70 -8.20 4.32
C THR A 246 -12.18 -8.42 3.97
N LEU A 247 -12.94 -7.35 3.76
CA LEU A 247 -14.34 -7.46 3.33
C LEU A 247 -14.46 -8.14 1.96
N PHE A 248 -13.62 -7.72 1.00
CA PHE A 248 -13.61 -8.29 -0.35
C PHE A 248 -13.35 -9.80 -0.34
N ASP A 249 -12.34 -10.24 0.40
CA ASP A 249 -11.95 -11.64 0.50
C ASP A 249 -13.05 -12.48 1.14
N ARG A 250 -13.57 -12.07 2.30
CA ARG A 250 -14.68 -12.77 2.96
C ARG A 250 -15.90 -12.86 2.04
N LEU A 251 -16.26 -11.75 1.40
CA LEU A 251 -17.43 -11.67 0.55
C LEU A 251 -17.31 -12.49 -0.73
N ARG A 252 -16.14 -12.49 -1.40
CA ARG A 252 -15.96 -13.23 -2.66
C ARG A 252 -16.03 -14.74 -2.45
N TYR A 253 -15.45 -15.27 -1.36
CA TYR A 253 -15.52 -16.70 -1.07
C TYR A 253 -16.96 -17.13 -0.79
N TRP A 254 -17.69 -16.34 -0.01
CA TRP A 254 -19.13 -16.55 0.17
C TRP A 254 -19.87 -16.52 -1.19
N ALA A 255 -19.63 -15.50 -2.02
CA ALA A 255 -20.28 -15.35 -3.32
C ALA A 255 -20.01 -16.53 -4.27
N TYR A 256 -18.77 -17.05 -4.29
CA TYR A 256 -18.39 -18.22 -5.08
C TYR A 256 -19.19 -19.45 -4.68
N SER A 257 -19.44 -19.65 -3.38
CA SER A 257 -20.25 -20.77 -2.88
C SER A 257 -21.73 -20.67 -3.27
N GLN A 258 -22.26 -19.47 -3.47
CA GLN A 258 -23.72 -19.26 -3.63
C GLN A 258 -24.16 -19.03 -5.07
N VAL A 259 -23.29 -18.56 -5.97
CA VAL A 259 -23.70 -18.07 -7.31
C VAL A 259 -24.46 -19.09 -8.17
N HIS A 260 -24.18 -20.39 -7.98
CA HIS A 260 -24.86 -21.46 -8.71
C HIS A 260 -26.36 -21.52 -8.41
N LEU A 261 -26.80 -21.11 -7.22
CA LEU A 261 -28.22 -21.09 -6.81
C LEU A 261 -29.04 -20.04 -7.56
N TYR A 262 -28.39 -19.05 -8.18
CA TYR A 262 -29.03 -17.91 -8.83
C TYR A 262 -28.98 -17.99 -10.36
N ARG A 263 -27.99 -18.69 -10.91
CA ARG A 263 -27.83 -18.82 -12.37
C ARG A 263 -28.96 -19.61 -13.01
N GLY A 264 -29.31 -19.23 -14.23
CA GLY A 264 -30.37 -19.89 -15.00
C GLY A 264 -31.79 -19.58 -14.51
N LYS A 265 -31.94 -18.82 -13.42
CA LYS A 265 -33.25 -18.39 -12.91
C LYS A 265 -33.65 -17.03 -13.50
N PRO A 266 -34.94 -16.81 -13.83
CA PRO A 266 -35.44 -15.48 -14.16
C PRO A 266 -35.12 -14.47 -13.06
N GLY A 267 -34.54 -13.32 -13.41
CA GLY A 267 -34.11 -12.30 -12.43
C GLY A 267 -32.92 -12.70 -11.53
N GLY A 268 -32.27 -13.84 -11.81
CA GLY A 268 -31.21 -14.39 -10.96
C GLY A 268 -30.01 -13.47 -10.75
N GLU A 269 -29.58 -12.70 -11.76
CA GLU A 269 -28.46 -11.76 -11.63
C GLU A 269 -28.77 -10.63 -10.64
N GLU A 270 -29.99 -10.09 -10.68
CA GLU A 270 -30.41 -9.03 -9.78
C GLU A 270 -30.59 -9.55 -8.35
N ALA A 271 -31.25 -10.70 -8.19
CA ALA A 271 -31.40 -11.37 -6.91
C ALA A 271 -30.04 -11.68 -6.26
N PHE A 272 -29.07 -12.16 -7.06
CA PHE A 272 -27.71 -12.41 -6.60
C PHE A 272 -27.01 -11.12 -6.17
N ARG A 273 -27.09 -10.05 -6.97
CA ARG A 273 -26.51 -8.75 -6.60
C ARG A 273 -27.07 -8.19 -5.30
N ASN A 274 -28.39 -8.28 -5.11
CA ASN A 274 -29.05 -7.84 -3.88
C ASN A 274 -28.63 -8.70 -2.68
N GLN A 275 -28.49 -10.02 -2.86
CA GLN A 275 -28.01 -10.89 -1.80
C GLN A 275 -26.55 -10.59 -1.42
N VAL A 276 -25.65 -10.45 -2.40
CA VAL A 276 -24.24 -10.09 -2.16
C VAL A 276 -24.15 -8.77 -1.40
N LEU A 277 -24.96 -7.76 -1.74
CA LEU A 277 -25.00 -6.50 -1.00
C LEU A 277 -25.46 -6.68 0.46
N ARG A 278 -26.52 -7.46 0.69
CA ARG A 278 -27.00 -7.74 2.06
C ARG A 278 -25.92 -8.43 2.91
N VAL A 279 -25.24 -9.43 2.35
CA VAL A 279 -24.15 -10.12 3.05
C VAL A 279 -22.96 -9.18 3.28
N ALA A 280 -22.61 -8.33 2.31
CA ALA A 280 -21.53 -7.36 2.48
C ALA A 280 -21.81 -6.37 3.63
N LEU A 281 -23.05 -5.88 3.75
CA LEU A 281 -23.45 -4.99 4.84
C LEU A 281 -23.40 -5.71 6.20
N SER A 282 -23.82 -6.97 6.25
CA SER A 282 -23.72 -7.80 7.46
C SER A 282 -22.27 -8.04 7.87
N LEU A 283 -21.42 -8.46 6.93
CA LEU A 283 -20.00 -8.69 7.17
C LEU A 283 -19.28 -7.42 7.60
N ASN A 284 -19.63 -6.26 7.04
CA ASN A 284 -19.03 -4.98 7.45
C ASN A 284 -19.29 -4.67 8.93
N GLN A 285 -20.50 -5.01 9.43
CA GLN A 285 -20.82 -4.85 10.85
C GLN A 285 -20.15 -5.93 11.71
N GLU A 286 -20.13 -7.17 11.26
CA GLU A 286 -19.53 -8.28 12.00
C GLU A 286 -18.01 -8.11 12.17
N LEU A 287 -17.31 -7.72 11.10
CA LEU A 287 -15.85 -7.66 11.06
C LEU A 287 -15.29 -6.40 11.69
N PHE A 288 -16.03 -5.29 11.64
CA PHE A 288 -15.47 -3.97 11.93
C PHE A 288 -16.24 -3.16 12.96
N ARG A 289 -17.19 -3.76 13.69
CA ARG A 289 -17.89 -3.09 14.80
C ARG A 289 -16.90 -2.49 15.81
N ASP A 290 -15.92 -3.28 16.22
CA ASP A 290 -14.95 -2.92 17.24
C ASP A 290 -13.62 -2.43 16.64
N HIS A 291 -13.59 -2.19 15.32
CA HIS A 291 -12.40 -1.70 14.64
C HIS A 291 -12.16 -0.21 15.00
N PRO A 292 -10.92 0.24 15.27
CA PRO A 292 -10.63 1.63 15.65
C PRO A 292 -11.18 2.67 14.67
N LYS A 293 -10.96 2.48 13.37
CA LYS A 293 -11.52 3.32 12.28
C LYS A 293 -13.03 3.08 11.99
N GLY A 294 -13.71 2.27 12.78
CA GLY A 294 -15.10 1.85 12.60
C GLY A 294 -15.37 1.02 11.33
N PRO A 295 -16.65 0.67 11.09
CA PRO A 295 -17.08 0.01 9.86
C PRO A 295 -16.86 0.86 8.60
N LEU A 296 -16.67 0.19 7.45
CA LEU A 296 -16.58 0.90 6.16
C LEU A 296 -17.88 1.67 5.88
N SER A 297 -17.78 2.77 5.14
CA SER A 297 -18.95 3.55 4.77
C SER A 297 -19.92 2.70 3.91
N PRO A 298 -21.24 2.96 3.97
CA PRO A 298 -22.21 2.21 3.16
C PRO A 298 -21.90 2.25 1.66
N GLN A 299 -21.29 3.34 1.19
CA GLN A 299 -20.90 3.50 -0.20
C GLN A 299 -19.70 2.62 -0.58
N GLU A 300 -18.67 2.52 0.27
CA GLU A 300 -17.54 1.60 0.06
C GLU A 300 -18.01 0.14 0.02
N VAL A 301 -18.85 -0.26 0.98
CA VAL A 301 -19.45 -1.61 1.01
C VAL A 301 -20.23 -1.90 -0.28
N ARG A 302 -21.03 -0.92 -0.76
CA ARG A 302 -21.77 -1.04 -2.03
C ARG A 302 -20.84 -1.23 -3.23
N TYR A 303 -19.71 -0.53 -3.29
CA TYR A 303 -18.75 -0.70 -4.38
C TYR A 303 -18.11 -2.09 -4.36
N THR A 304 -17.68 -2.55 -3.19
CA THR A 304 -17.10 -3.90 -3.01
C THR A 304 -18.10 -4.98 -3.39
N ALA A 305 -19.33 -4.90 -2.87
CA ALA A 305 -20.41 -5.82 -3.20
C ALA A 305 -20.73 -5.86 -4.69
N LYS A 306 -20.83 -4.68 -5.33
CA LYS A 306 -21.07 -4.57 -6.78
C LYS A 306 -19.97 -5.25 -7.59
N SER A 307 -18.71 -5.05 -7.20
CA SER A 307 -17.56 -5.66 -7.88
C SER A 307 -17.60 -7.18 -7.77
N VAL A 308 -17.75 -7.70 -6.55
CA VAL A 308 -17.82 -9.15 -6.28
C VAL A 308 -18.99 -9.80 -7.01
N ALA A 309 -20.19 -9.21 -6.92
CA ALA A 309 -21.38 -9.77 -7.55
C ALA A 309 -21.24 -9.83 -9.08
N LYS A 310 -20.80 -8.73 -9.71
CA LYS A 310 -20.64 -8.64 -11.16
C LYS A 310 -19.61 -9.65 -11.66
N TRP A 311 -18.44 -9.71 -11.03
CA TRP A 311 -17.37 -10.61 -11.48
C TRP A 311 -17.79 -12.07 -11.29
N THR A 312 -18.31 -12.41 -10.11
CA THR A 312 -18.71 -13.77 -9.77
C THR A 312 -19.82 -14.28 -10.69
N TYR A 313 -20.87 -13.50 -10.90
CA TYR A 313 -21.99 -13.93 -11.76
C TYR A 313 -21.55 -14.19 -13.20
N ARG A 314 -20.68 -13.35 -13.75
CA ARG A 314 -20.27 -13.41 -15.16
C ARG A 314 -19.17 -14.42 -15.44
N HIS A 315 -18.15 -14.51 -14.58
CA HIS A 315 -16.90 -15.21 -14.89
C HIS A 315 -16.66 -16.46 -14.06
N TYR A 316 -17.17 -16.53 -12.82
CA TYR A 316 -16.84 -17.65 -11.94
C TYR A 316 -17.52 -18.95 -12.39
N ARG A 317 -16.80 -19.94 -12.93
CA ARG A 317 -17.41 -21.19 -13.46
C ARG A 317 -17.24 -22.40 -12.55
N GLY A 318 -16.83 -22.21 -11.30
CA GLY A 318 -16.66 -23.33 -10.37
C GLY A 318 -15.44 -24.17 -10.72
N GLY A 319 -14.25 -23.58 -10.64
CA GLY A 319 -13.03 -24.35 -10.39
C GLY A 319 -12.90 -24.47 -8.87
N ARG A 320 -12.88 -25.71 -8.35
CA ARG A 320 -12.69 -26.11 -6.94
C ARG A 320 -12.80 -24.97 -5.93
N VAL A 321 -14.01 -24.74 -5.42
CA VAL A 321 -14.17 -24.09 -4.12
C VAL A 321 -13.57 -25.05 -3.10
N TYR A 322 -12.37 -24.74 -2.59
CA TYR A 322 -11.95 -25.30 -1.31
C TYR A 322 -12.86 -24.69 -0.24
N TYR A 323 -13.97 -25.37 0.05
CA TYR A 323 -14.41 -25.45 1.43
C TYR A 323 -13.44 -26.43 2.09
N THR A 324 -12.69 -25.99 3.08
CA THR A 324 -12.12 -26.93 4.04
C THR A 324 -12.89 -26.71 5.33
N PRO A 325 -13.51 -27.73 5.97
CA PRO A 325 -13.58 -29.17 5.65
C PRO A 325 -15.03 -29.75 5.68
N SER A 326 -15.42 -30.67 4.81
CA SER A 326 -14.97 -32.07 4.89
C SER A 326 -14.39 -32.57 3.56
N THR A 327 -13.23 -33.23 3.65
CA THR A 327 -12.58 -34.05 2.60
C THR A 327 -11.83 -33.38 1.42
N GLY A 328 -11.07 -32.29 1.60
CA GLY A 328 -10.07 -31.93 0.58
C GLY A 328 -9.29 -30.62 0.80
N ASN A 329 -8.03 -30.74 1.22
CA ASN A 329 -7.18 -29.66 1.74
C ASN A 329 -6.68 -28.61 0.71
N PRO A 330 -6.60 -27.31 1.08
CA PRO A 330 -6.06 -26.25 0.25
C PRO A 330 -4.53 -26.28 0.15
N ASP A 331 -4.02 -25.69 -0.93
CA ASP A 331 -2.59 -25.54 -1.21
C ASP A 331 -1.88 -24.70 -0.14
N ARG A 332 -1.08 -25.38 0.70
CA ARG A 332 -0.40 -24.82 1.88
C ARG A 332 0.63 -23.74 1.51
N SER A 333 1.09 -23.70 0.26
CA SER A 333 2.09 -22.73 -0.21
C SER A 333 1.59 -21.28 -0.25
N ARG A 334 0.26 -21.08 -0.18
CA ARG A 334 -0.39 -19.76 -0.23
C ARG A 334 -0.98 -19.29 1.10
N LEU A 335 -0.84 -20.10 2.16
CA LEU A 335 -1.28 -19.74 3.50
C LEU A 335 -0.19 -18.95 4.24
N SER A 336 -0.59 -18.00 5.09
CA SER A 336 0.32 -17.35 6.04
C SER A 336 0.94 -18.38 6.99
N ARG A 337 2.10 -18.06 7.57
CA ARG A 337 2.83 -18.98 8.46
C ARG A 337 1.95 -19.47 9.62
N THR A 338 1.20 -18.56 10.24
CA THR A 338 0.25 -18.85 11.31
C THR A 338 -0.88 -19.79 10.87
N LEU A 339 -1.40 -19.63 9.65
CA LEU A 339 -2.42 -20.54 9.09
C LEU A 339 -1.85 -21.91 8.69
N ARG A 340 -0.55 -22.01 8.35
CA ARG A 340 0.12 -23.30 8.05
C ARG A 340 0.34 -24.16 9.29
N GLU A 341 0.60 -23.52 10.42
CA GLU A 341 0.86 -24.18 11.71
C GLU A 341 -0.43 -24.71 12.35
N ALA A 342 -1.58 -24.07 12.08
CA ALA A 342 -2.90 -24.47 12.61
C ALA A 342 -3.56 -25.65 11.88
N ILE A 343 -3.07 -26.04 10.70
CA ILE A 343 -3.62 -27.14 9.90
C ILE A 343 -2.70 -28.36 10.06
N PRO A 344 -3.14 -29.53 10.55
CA PRO A 344 -2.29 -30.71 10.61
C PRO A 344 -1.88 -31.19 9.19
N PRO A 345 -0.68 -31.76 8.99
CA PRO A 345 -0.30 -32.35 7.70
C PRO A 345 -1.24 -33.50 7.34
N LEU A 346 -1.43 -33.74 6.03
CA LEU A 346 -2.18 -34.88 5.53
C LEU A 346 -1.60 -36.19 6.10
N PRO A 347 -2.41 -37.23 6.35
CA PRO A 347 -1.90 -38.56 6.68
C PRO A 347 -0.91 -39.05 5.59
N PRO A 348 0.15 -39.80 5.96
CA PRO A 348 1.19 -40.22 5.02
C PRO A 348 0.66 -40.90 3.74
N GLU A 349 -0.39 -41.71 3.88
CA GLU A 349 -1.02 -42.43 2.77
C GLU A 349 -1.71 -41.50 1.76
N GLU A 350 -2.35 -40.43 2.24
CA GLU A 350 -2.99 -39.42 1.39
C GLU A 350 -1.97 -38.51 0.72
N GLN A 351 -0.85 -38.20 1.41
CA GLN A 351 0.28 -37.51 0.80
C GLN A 351 0.86 -38.30 -0.38
N GLU A 352 0.98 -39.62 -0.23
CA GLU A 352 1.47 -40.48 -1.29
C GLU A 352 0.52 -40.52 -2.49
N ARG A 353 -0.80 -40.58 -2.26
CA ARG A 353 -1.82 -40.53 -3.31
C ARG A 353 -1.76 -39.21 -4.09
N GLU A 354 -1.67 -38.07 -3.41
CA GLU A 354 -1.58 -36.77 -4.07
C GLU A 354 -0.26 -36.59 -4.82
N ARG A 355 0.86 -37.09 -4.27
CA ARG A 355 2.15 -37.14 -4.99
C ARG A 355 2.05 -37.97 -6.28
N LYS A 356 1.42 -39.15 -6.21
CA LYS A 356 1.19 -40.01 -7.39
C LYS A 356 0.30 -39.32 -8.43
N LYS A 357 -0.78 -38.66 -7.99
CA LYS A 357 -1.70 -37.92 -8.86
C LYS A 357 -1.03 -36.72 -9.55
N ALA A 358 -0.24 -35.94 -8.81
CA ALA A 358 0.54 -34.83 -9.36
C ALA A 358 1.62 -35.34 -10.34
N ALA A 359 2.29 -36.44 -10.03
CA ALA A 359 3.24 -37.07 -10.94
C ALA A 359 2.56 -37.53 -12.25
N LEU A 360 1.36 -38.11 -12.18
CA LEU A 360 0.58 -38.50 -13.35
C LEU A 360 0.18 -37.29 -14.21
N ALA A 361 -0.30 -36.21 -13.59
CA ALA A 361 -0.66 -34.97 -14.31
C ALA A 361 0.55 -34.33 -15.00
N ASN A 362 1.68 -34.22 -14.29
CA ASN A 362 2.93 -33.68 -14.84
C ASN A 362 3.50 -34.58 -15.96
N ASN A 363 3.32 -35.89 -15.87
CA ASN A 363 3.72 -36.82 -16.94
C ASN A 363 2.83 -36.68 -18.18
N ALA A 364 1.52 -36.50 -18.00
CA ALA A 364 0.58 -36.27 -19.11
C ALA A 364 0.88 -34.95 -19.84
N GLN A 365 1.12 -33.86 -19.09
CA GLN A 365 1.48 -32.58 -19.67
C GLN A 365 2.81 -32.64 -20.42
N ARG A 366 3.86 -33.21 -19.81
CA ARG A 366 5.18 -33.38 -20.47
C ARG A 366 5.09 -34.22 -21.75
N ARG A 367 4.20 -35.22 -21.77
CA ARG A 367 3.94 -36.03 -22.96
C ARG A 367 3.28 -35.19 -24.06
N GLN A 368 2.24 -34.42 -23.75
CA GLN A 368 1.58 -33.54 -24.73
C GLN A 368 2.55 -32.51 -25.32
N GLU A 369 3.36 -31.87 -24.48
CA GLU A 369 4.38 -30.91 -24.94
C GLU A 369 5.45 -31.57 -25.83
N ALA A 370 5.92 -32.77 -25.47
CA ALA A 370 6.87 -33.52 -26.29
C ALA A 370 6.27 -33.94 -27.63
N GLU A 371 4.99 -34.35 -27.65
CA GLU A 371 4.27 -34.73 -28.87
C GLU A 371 4.06 -33.53 -29.80
N ALA A 372 3.74 -32.35 -29.27
CA ALA A 372 3.64 -31.12 -30.06
C ALA A 372 4.97 -30.76 -30.73
N LYS A 373 6.09 -30.82 -29.98
CA LYS A 373 7.43 -30.56 -30.51
C LYS A 373 7.83 -31.59 -31.58
N LEU A 374 7.49 -32.87 -31.38
CA LEU A 374 7.76 -33.93 -32.35
C LEU A 374 6.94 -33.77 -33.63
N MET A 375 5.68 -33.34 -33.53
CA MET A 375 4.85 -33.00 -34.70
C MET A 375 5.41 -31.83 -35.49
N GLU A 376 5.90 -30.79 -34.82
CA GLU A 376 6.51 -29.65 -35.48
C GLU A 376 7.84 -30.02 -36.14
N ALA A 377 8.69 -30.78 -35.45
CA ALA A 377 9.93 -31.32 -36.00
C ALA A 377 9.70 -32.22 -37.22
N LEU A 378 8.64 -33.04 -37.20
CA LEU A 378 8.25 -33.88 -38.34
C LEU A 378 7.94 -33.02 -39.58
N LYS A 379 7.14 -31.97 -39.43
CA LYS A 379 6.83 -31.04 -40.52
C LYS A 379 8.08 -30.39 -41.10
N ARG A 380 9.02 -29.97 -40.24
CA ARG A 380 10.29 -29.34 -40.67
C ARG A 380 11.24 -30.31 -41.37
N LEU A 381 11.28 -31.57 -40.96
CA LEU A 381 12.09 -32.60 -41.61
C LEU A 381 11.49 -33.00 -42.97
N GLN A 382 10.16 -33.11 -43.06
CA GLN A 382 9.44 -33.34 -44.31
C GLN A 382 9.67 -32.21 -45.33
N ALA A 383 9.59 -30.95 -44.89
CA ALA A 383 9.85 -29.79 -45.74
C ALA A 383 11.28 -29.76 -46.30
N ARG A 384 12.25 -30.34 -45.58
CA ARG A 384 13.66 -30.46 -46.01
C ARG A 384 13.96 -31.72 -46.82
N GLY A 385 12.98 -32.62 -47.03
CA GLY A 385 13.19 -33.89 -47.72
C GLY A 385 14.13 -34.86 -46.98
N GLU A 386 14.33 -34.66 -45.67
CA GLU A 386 15.23 -35.47 -44.87
C GLU A 386 14.56 -36.77 -44.39
N ARG A 387 15.37 -37.83 -44.22
CA ARG A 387 14.87 -39.14 -43.81
C ARG A 387 14.35 -39.10 -42.37
N ILE A 388 13.06 -39.37 -42.19
CA ILE A 388 12.38 -39.35 -40.89
C ILE A 388 12.84 -40.55 -40.05
N THR A 389 13.81 -40.32 -39.18
CA THR A 389 14.29 -41.31 -38.21
C THR A 389 14.05 -40.80 -36.79
N ALA A 390 13.92 -41.71 -35.82
CA ALA A 390 13.75 -41.35 -34.41
C ALA A 390 14.88 -40.45 -33.88
N ARG A 391 16.10 -40.64 -34.39
CA ARG A 391 17.28 -39.84 -34.01
C ARG A 391 17.22 -38.43 -34.59
N ALA A 392 16.79 -38.28 -35.86
CA ALA A 392 16.61 -36.97 -36.48
C ALA A 392 15.48 -36.17 -35.81
N LEU A 393 14.34 -36.81 -35.54
CA LEU A 393 13.22 -36.19 -34.83
C LEU A 393 13.58 -35.76 -33.41
N ALA A 394 14.31 -36.61 -32.66
CA ALA A 394 14.75 -36.27 -31.31
C ALA A 394 15.68 -35.04 -31.29
N LYS A 395 16.61 -34.98 -32.24
CA LYS A 395 17.55 -33.85 -32.39
C LYS A 395 16.82 -32.56 -32.74
N GLU A 396 15.88 -32.63 -33.69
CA GLU A 396 15.13 -31.46 -34.16
C GLU A 396 14.12 -30.95 -33.11
N ALA A 397 13.44 -31.85 -32.39
CA ALA A 397 12.46 -31.50 -31.37
C ALA A 397 13.08 -31.16 -29.99
N GLY A 398 14.39 -31.41 -29.80
CA GLY A 398 15.05 -31.22 -28.52
C GLY A 398 14.57 -32.17 -27.42
N VAL A 399 14.17 -33.40 -27.78
CA VAL A 399 13.67 -34.42 -26.85
C VAL A 399 14.60 -35.64 -26.80
N LYS A 400 14.46 -36.50 -25.79
CA LYS A 400 15.29 -37.71 -25.67
C LYS A 400 14.96 -38.71 -26.81
N PRO A 401 15.95 -39.45 -27.35
CA PRO A 401 15.75 -40.39 -28.46
C PRO A 401 14.67 -41.46 -28.22
N HIS A 402 14.55 -41.97 -26.99
CA HIS A 402 13.53 -42.96 -26.64
C HIS A 402 12.11 -42.38 -26.73
N THR A 403 11.92 -41.09 -26.45
CA THR A 403 10.63 -40.40 -26.52
C THR A 403 10.17 -40.26 -27.98
N ALA A 404 11.09 -39.87 -28.88
CA ALA A 404 10.81 -39.80 -30.31
C ALA A 404 10.53 -41.17 -30.94
N SER A 405 11.27 -42.21 -30.52
CA SER A 405 11.07 -43.59 -30.98
C SER A 405 9.71 -44.15 -30.55
N ALA A 406 9.34 -43.99 -29.28
CA ALA A 406 8.05 -44.44 -28.76
C ALA A 406 6.86 -43.68 -29.38
N TRP A 407 7.06 -42.39 -29.70
CA TRP A 407 6.06 -41.60 -30.42
C TRP A 407 5.89 -42.05 -31.88
N LEU A 408 6.98 -42.27 -32.61
CA LEU A 408 6.93 -42.80 -33.97
C LEU A 408 6.27 -44.18 -34.04
N LYS A 409 6.48 -45.05 -33.05
CA LYS A 409 5.84 -46.37 -32.99
C LYS A 409 4.32 -46.23 -32.87
N ARG A 410 3.85 -45.34 -32.00
CA ARG A 410 2.41 -45.04 -31.80
C ARG A 410 1.73 -44.33 -32.98
N MET A 411 2.49 -43.70 -33.86
CA MET A 411 1.98 -43.08 -35.09
C MET A 411 1.88 -44.08 -36.26
N ARG A 412 2.48 -45.27 -36.12
CA ARG A 412 2.49 -46.35 -37.13
C ARG A 412 1.53 -47.50 -36.79
N GLU A 413 1.19 -47.64 -35.51
CA GLU A 413 0.02 -48.38 -35.01
C GLU A 413 -1.24 -47.55 -35.28
#